data_AF-A0AB38UFI4-F1
#
_entry.id   AF-A0AB38UFI4-F1
#
_cell.length_a   1.000
_cell.length_b   1.000
_cell.length_c   1.000
_cell.angle_alpha   90.00
_cell.angle_beta   90.00
_cell.angle_gamma   90.00
#
_symmetry.space_group_name_H-M   'P 1'
#
loop_
_entity.id
_entity.type
_entity.pdbx_description
1 polymer ?
#
loop_
_entity_poly.entity_id
_entity_poly.type
_entity_poly.pdbx_seq_one_letter_code
_entity_poly.pdbx_strand_id
1 'polypeptide(L)'
;MSTNILFVFEGKSTEDKIVECLEKHILNDSVIIKCAYTSDVYQLYREIEKDEDLDIFYLIKERDKDNPIFEKYNGSDFSEIYLFFDYDGQADLASVQDKDGFAVKTGDSKMKDMLSFFNNETDKGKLYISYPMVEAIRHIIKSYDDFKDLKVKCKGKNCQYKETCKEQITCEKEPHYKVKVSSDSLLLGDYSKYALDTWKNIIEAHLCKMNYIVNDTYTFPQKIESQHKIFTKQLEKYINHKCPMVGVLSAFPIFIFDYYGCEKTTKILTPITENNYDYNSIQELLSWAEKIIKKKRYPQEEFKLNQYTTIIDCGKHLEAMISTITQNRENPTIYYHTINQLRELRRKLEGLYYKVPEQK
;
A
#
# COMPACT_ATOMS: atom_id res chain seq x y z
N MET A 1 -1.83 -5.02 -24.41
CA MET A 1 -2.84 -3.94 -24.34
C MET A 1 -2.79 -3.40 -22.93
N SER A 2 -2.92 -2.09 -22.75
CA SER A 2 -3.02 -1.51 -21.41
C SER A 2 -4.40 -1.77 -20.83
N THR A 3 -4.47 -2.16 -19.57
CA THR A 3 -5.71 -2.43 -18.84
C THR A 3 -6.08 -1.18 -18.05
N ASN A 4 -7.25 -0.60 -18.29
CA ASN A 4 -7.74 0.53 -17.49
C ASN A 4 -8.55 0.00 -16.31
N ILE A 5 -8.22 0.50 -15.13
CA ILE A 5 -8.88 0.17 -13.87
C ILE A 5 -9.48 1.44 -13.29
N LEU A 6 -10.73 1.36 -12.83
CA LEU A 6 -11.39 2.45 -12.12
C LEU A 6 -11.29 2.20 -10.61
N PHE A 7 -10.60 3.10 -9.92
CA PHE A 7 -10.60 3.18 -8.46
C PHE A 7 -11.60 4.22 -8.00
N VAL A 8 -12.42 3.85 -7.03
CA VAL A 8 -13.48 4.68 -6.48
C VAL A 8 -13.20 4.90 -5.01
N PHE A 9 -13.09 6.16 -4.60
CA PHE A 9 -12.68 6.56 -3.26
C PHE A 9 -13.73 7.43 -2.57
N GLU A 10 -13.64 7.52 -1.24
CA GLU A 10 -14.37 8.51 -0.44
C GLU A 10 -13.71 9.90 -0.50
N GLY A 11 -12.38 9.94 -0.40
CA GLY A 11 -11.58 11.16 -0.40
C GLY A 11 -10.62 11.26 -1.58
N LYS A 12 -10.21 12.50 -1.89
CA LYS A 12 -9.25 12.79 -2.98
C LYS A 12 -7.81 12.92 -2.51
N SER A 13 -7.59 13.68 -1.44
CA SER A 13 -6.26 14.22 -1.12
C SER A 13 -5.22 13.18 -0.71
N THR A 14 -5.61 12.14 0.00
CA THR A 14 -4.68 11.13 0.51
C THR A 14 -4.53 9.99 -0.49
N GLU A 15 -5.65 9.59 -1.06
CA GLU A 15 -5.85 8.49 -1.96
C GLU A 15 -5.09 8.69 -3.27
N ASP A 16 -5.17 9.89 -3.87
CA ASP A 16 -4.41 10.23 -5.08
C ASP A 16 -2.91 10.04 -4.88
N LYS A 17 -2.38 10.49 -3.73
CA LYS A 17 -0.94 10.35 -3.42
C LYS A 17 -0.53 8.90 -3.26
N ILE A 18 -1.41 8.06 -2.71
CA ILE A 18 -1.16 6.62 -2.58
C ILE A 18 -1.16 6.00 -3.98
N VAL A 19 -2.15 6.31 -4.82
CA VAL A 19 -2.24 5.79 -6.19
C VAL A 19 -1.02 6.21 -7.02
N GLU A 20 -0.63 7.48 -6.99
CA GLU A 20 0.59 7.96 -7.67
C GLU A 20 1.84 7.19 -7.24
N CYS A 21 1.94 6.87 -5.95
CA CYS A 21 3.05 6.07 -5.44
C CYS A 21 2.97 4.61 -5.90
N LEU A 22 1.78 4.01 -5.90
CA LEU A 22 1.58 2.64 -6.38
C LEU A 22 1.91 2.54 -7.88
N GLU A 23 1.44 3.48 -8.70
CA GLU A 23 1.76 3.55 -10.13
C GLU A 23 3.27 3.69 -10.36
N LYS A 24 3.94 4.53 -9.57
CA LYS A 24 5.38 4.77 -9.70
C LYS A 24 6.26 3.59 -9.26
N HIS A 25 5.84 2.84 -8.23
CA HIS A 25 6.72 1.93 -7.50
C HIS A 25 6.35 0.46 -7.60
N ILE A 26 5.07 0.14 -7.76
CA ILE A 26 4.54 -1.21 -7.59
C ILE A 26 3.85 -1.71 -8.86
N LEU A 27 3.04 -0.86 -9.49
CA LEU A 27 2.32 -1.19 -10.70
C LEU A 27 3.24 -1.07 -11.93
N ASN A 28 2.88 -1.77 -12.99
CA ASN A 28 3.62 -1.76 -14.25
C ASN A 28 2.94 -0.82 -15.27
N ASP A 29 3.67 -0.41 -16.31
CA ASP A 29 3.16 0.50 -17.34
C ASP A 29 1.96 -0.03 -18.14
N SER A 30 1.61 -1.33 -17.96
CA SER A 30 0.44 -1.94 -18.59
C SER A 30 -0.86 -1.74 -17.83
N VAL A 31 -0.82 -1.24 -16.59
CA VAL A 31 -2.02 -0.94 -15.78
C VAL A 31 -2.17 0.56 -15.68
N ILE A 32 -3.33 1.08 -16.06
CA ILE A 32 -3.65 2.51 -15.99
C ILE A 32 -4.76 2.68 -14.97
N ILE A 33 -4.48 3.38 -13.87
CA ILE A 33 -5.52 3.68 -12.87
C ILE A 33 -6.18 5.02 -13.23
N LYS A 34 -7.50 5.06 -13.03
CA LYS A 34 -8.29 6.29 -13.00
C LYS A 34 -9.04 6.35 -11.68
N CYS A 35 -9.06 7.52 -11.06
CA CYS A 35 -9.69 7.74 -9.77
C CYS A 35 -11.00 8.51 -9.95
N ALA A 36 -12.05 8.04 -9.30
CA ALA A 36 -13.31 8.74 -9.12
C ALA A 36 -13.67 8.81 -7.64
N TYR A 37 -14.50 9.77 -7.26
CA TYR A 37 -14.81 10.03 -5.85
C TYR A 37 -16.31 9.98 -5.59
N THR A 38 -16.70 9.50 -4.42
CA THR A 38 -18.10 9.50 -3.99
C THR A 38 -18.19 9.79 -2.50
N SER A 39 -19.37 10.19 -2.02
CA SER A 39 -19.59 10.65 -0.64
C SER A 39 -19.40 9.55 0.40
N ASP A 40 -20.12 8.44 0.26
CA ASP A 40 -19.98 7.26 1.11
C ASP A 40 -20.48 6.00 0.38
N VAL A 41 -19.91 4.84 0.72
CA VAL A 41 -20.27 3.55 0.09
C VAL A 41 -21.70 3.12 0.41
N TYR A 42 -22.27 3.56 1.53
CA TYR A 42 -23.62 3.17 1.94
C TYR A 42 -24.70 3.80 1.06
N GLN A 43 -24.51 5.03 0.60
CA GLN A 43 -25.36 5.70 -0.38
C GLN A 43 -25.27 4.99 -1.72
N LEU A 44 -24.06 4.58 -2.13
CA LEU A 44 -23.87 3.82 -3.37
C LEU A 44 -24.62 2.49 -3.32
N TYR A 45 -24.42 1.73 -2.24
CA TYR A 45 -25.12 0.47 -2.01
C TYR A 45 -26.64 0.62 -2.05
N ARG A 46 -27.20 1.62 -1.34
CA ARG A 46 -28.66 1.83 -1.27
C ARG A 46 -29.33 2.15 -2.60
N GLU A 47 -28.60 2.71 -3.56
CA GLU A 47 -29.16 3.06 -4.87
C GLU A 47 -29.11 1.86 -5.81
N ILE A 48 -27.99 1.15 -5.87
CA ILE A 48 -27.83 -0.06 -6.70
C ILE A 48 -28.68 -1.22 -6.14
N GLU A 49 -28.90 -1.30 -4.83
CA GLU A 49 -29.79 -2.31 -4.24
C GLU A 49 -31.26 -2.09 -4.65
N LYS A 50 -31.68 -0.85 -4.95
CA LYS A 50 -33.06 -0.54 -5.37
C LYS A 50 -33.30 -0.76 -6.86
N ASP A 51 -32.24 -0.71 -7.65
CA ASP A 51 -32.29 -0.83 -9.10
C ASP A 51 -31.12 -1.72 -9.55
N GLU A 52 -31.41 -2.99 -9.79
CA GLU A 52 -30.41 -4.00 -10.13
C GLU A 52 -29.77 -3.75 -11.52
N ASP A 53 -30.48 -3.05 -12.40
CA ASP A 53 -30.01 -2.69 -13.74
C ASP A 53 -29.13 -1.43 -13.74
N LEU A 54 -28.97 -0.79 -12.58
CA LEU A 54 -28.19 0.43 -12.42
C LEU A 54 -26.69 0.14 -12.56
N ASP A 55 -26.10 0.66 -13.63
CA ASP A 55 -24.68 0.55 -13.89
C ASP A 55 -23.87 1.49 -12.96
N ILE A 56 -22.96 0.88 -12.19
CA ILE A 56 -22.14 1.57 -11.19
C ILE A 56 -21.27 2.68 -11.80
N PHE A 57 -20.76 2.51 -13.03
CA PHE A 57 -19.93 3.52 -13.69
C PHE A 57 -20.73 4.81 -13.91
N TYR A 58 -21.95 4.69 -14.43
CA TYR A 58 -22.80 5.86 -14.67
C TYR A 58 -23.24 6.51 -13.36
N LEU A 59 -23.50 5.72 -12.33
CA LEU A 59 -23.83 6.24 -11.01
C LEU A 59 -22.68 7.07 -10.40
N ILE A 60 -21.43 6.57 -10.52
CA ILE A 60 -20.24 7.30 -10.07
C ILE A 60 -20.05 8.57 -10.92
N LYS A 61 -20.25 8.47 -12.25
CA LYS A 61 -20.17 9.63 -13.16
C LYS A 61 -21.15 10.73 -12.79
N GLU A 62 -22.36 10.41 -12.33
CA GLU A 62 -23.31 11.42 -11.87
C GLU A 62 -22.85 12.11 -10.57
N ARG A 63 -22.25 11.34 -9.65
CA ARG A 63 -21.78 11.84 -8.35
C ARG A 63 -20.50 12.66 -8.45
N ASP A 64 -19.64 12.34 -9.41
CA ASP A 64 -18.35 12.98 -9.65
C ASP A 64 -18.28 13.59 -11.06
N LYS A 65 -19.37 14.23 -11.46
CA LYS A 65 -19.60 14.76 -12.82
C LYS A 65 -18.52 15.72 -13.32
N ASP A 66 -17.84 16.41 -12.42
CA ASP A 66 -16.81 17.39 -12.74
C ASP A 66 -15.41 16.74 -12.89
N ASN A 67 -15.30 15.42 -12.72
CA ASN A 67 -14.05 14.69 -12.89
C ASN A 67 -13.72 14.49 -14.39
N PRO A 68 -12.57 15.01 -14.85
CA PRO A 68 -12.18 14.96 -16.27
C PRO A 68 -12.07 13.56 -16.87
N ILE A 69 -12.00 12.50 -16.05
CA ILE A 69 -11.99 11.13 -16.58
C ILE A 69 -13.27 10.82 -17.36
N PHE A 70 -14.42 11.36 -16.93
CA PHE A 70 -15.72 11.03 -17.51
C PHE A 70 -16.00 11.74 -18.85
N GLU A 71 -15.15 12.70 -19.23
CA GLU A 71 -15.11 13.30 -20.56
C GLU A 71 -14.32 12.43 -21.55
N LYS A 72 -13.34 11.67 -21.05
CA LYS A 72 -12.36 10.93 -21.86
C LYS A 72 -12.66 9.44 -21.95
N TYR A 73 -13.35 8.89 -20.96
CA TYR A 73 -13.60 7.46 -20.82
C TYR A 73 -15.09 7.19 -20.61
N ASN A 74 -15.54 6.04 -21.11
CA ASN A 74 -16.84 5.44 -20.87
C ASN A 74 -16.70 4.12 -20.09
N GLY A 75 -17.82 3.55 -19.62
CA GLY A 75 -17.80 2.33 -18.81
C GLY A 75 -17.09 1.16 -19.48
N SER A 76 -17.25 0.99 -20.79
CA SER A 76 -16.58 -0.07 -21.57
C SER A 76 -15.07 0.07 -21.67
N ASP A 77 -14.52 1.25 -21.35
CA ASP A 77 -13.07 1.46 -21.37
C ASP A 77 -12.38 0.89 -20.13
N PHE A 78 -13.14 0.56 -19.08
CA PHE A 78 -12.66 -0.02 -17.84
C PHE A 78 -12.97 -1.51 -17.80
N SER A 79 -11.96 -2.33 -17.50
CA SER A 79 -12.16 -3.77 -17.32
C SER A 79 -12.53 -4.13 -15.88
N GLU A 80 -12.17 -3.27 -14.92
CA GLU A 80 -12.23 -3.57 -13.49
C GLU A 80 -12.57 -2.31 -12.69
N ILE A 81 -13.43 -2.46 -11.69
CA ILE A 81 -13.83 -1.41 -10.75
C ILE A 81 -13.53 -1.87 -9.32
N TYR A 82 -12.71 -1.09 -8.62
CA TYR A 82 -12.38 -1.32 -7.22
C TYR A 82 -12.81 -0.15 -6.36
N LEU A 83 -13.49 -0.48 -5.26
CA LEU A 83 -14.09 0.45 -4.31
C LEU A 83 -13.23 0.45 -3.04
N PHE A 84 -12.68 1.60 -2.65
CA PHE A 84 -11.83 1.73 -1.46
C PHE A 84 -12.47 2.71 -0.49
N PHE A 85 -12.89 2.18 0.67
CA PHE A 85 -13.59 2.96 1.68
C PHE A 85 -13.06 2.75 3.08
N ASP A 86 -13.37 3.69 3.94
CA ASP A 86 -13.01 3.62 5.34
C ASP A 86 -14.03 2.76 6.11
N TYR A 87 -13.55 2.09 7.16
CA TYR A 87 -14.44 1.43 8.10
C TYR A 87 -15.11 2.49 8.96
N ASP A 88 -16.28 2.92 8.51
CA ASP A 88 -17.11 3.82 9.27
C ASP A 88 -17.95 3.04 10.30
N GLY A 89 -17.32 2.75 11.45
CA GLY A 89 -18.02 2.24 12.62
C GLY A 89 -18.95 3.26 13.29
N GLN A 90 -18.92 4.52 12.84
CA GLN A 90 -19.72 5.64 13.33
C GLN A 90 -20.88 5.99 12.38
N ALA A 91 -20.97 5.39 11.19
CA ALA A 91 -22.01 5.65 10.21
C ALA A 91 -23.38 5.65 10.89
N ASP A 92 -24.05 6.80 10.82
CA ASP A 92 -25.29 7.03 11.56
C ASP A 92 -26.32 5.95 11.21
N LEU A 93 -26.94 5.42 12.27
CA LEU A 93 -28.17 4.67 12.18
C LEU A 93 -29.22 5.60 11.56
N ALA A 94 -29.32 5.63 10.22
CA ALA A 94 -30.27 6.50 9.53
C ALA A 94 -31.71 6.34 10.06
N SER A 95 -32.01 5.17 10.65
CA SER A 95 -33.21 4.91 11.43
C SER A 95 -33.11 3.52 12.09
N VAL A 96 -33.90 3.26 13.13
CA VAL A 96 -34.09 1.90 13.70
C VAL A 96 -34.99 1.06 12.78
N GLN A 97 -35.80 1.72 11.95
CA GLN A 97 -36.76 1.12 11.02
C GLN A 97 -36.64 1.77 9.63
N ASP A 98 -36.69 0.99 8.56
CA ASP A 98 -36.77 1.55 7.21
C ASP A 98 -38.12 2.25 7.00
N LYS A 99 -38.30 2.84 5.81
CA LYS A 99 -39.55 3.52 5.41
C LYS A 99 -40.79 2.61 5.46
N ASP A 100 -40.60 1.29 5.52
CA ASP A 100 -41.63 0.26 5.52
C ASP A 100 -41.81 -0.40 6.91
N GLY A 101 -41.09 0.09 7.94
CA GLY A 101 -41.21 -0.36 9.33
C GLY A 101 -40.32 -1.54 9.72
N PHE A 102 -39.44 -2.03 8.84
CA PHE A 102 -38.54 -3.16 9.13
C PHE A 102 -37.26 -2.70 9.82
N ALA A 103 -36.76 -3.50 10.77
CA ALA A 103 -35.55 -3.19 11.51
C ALA A 103 -34.35 -2.95 10.57
N VAL A 104 -33.75 -1.77 10.63
CA VAL A 104 -32.57 -1.44 9.85
C VAL A 104 -31.39 -2.18 10.43
N LYS A 105 -30.76 -3.04 9.61
CA LYS A 105 -29.51 -3.72 9.94
C LYS A 105 -28.47 -2.70 10.47
N THR A 106 -27.75 -3.05 11.54
CA THR A 106 -26.68 -2.22 12.13
C THR A 106 -25.60 -1.88 11.10
N GLY A 107 -24.79 -0.84 11.33
CA GLY A 107 -23.68 -0.48 10.43
C GLY A 107 -22.76 -1.65 10.10
N ASP A 108 -22.45 -2.49 11.09
CA ASP A 108 -21.61 -3.69 10.89
C ASP A 108 -22.30 -4.77 10.06
N SER A 109 -23.62 -4.94 10.24
CA SER A 109 -24.41 -5.90 9.44
C SER A 109 -24.52 -5.42 7.99
N LYS A 110 -24.74 -4.12 7.78
CA LYS A 110 -24.74 -3.52 6.44
C LYS A 110 -23.37 -3.63 5.77
N MET A 111 -22.28 -3.42 6.50
CA MET A 111 -20.93 -3.62 5.98
C MET A 111 -20.73 -5.06 5.48
N LYS A 112 -21.24 -6.05 6.22
CA LYS A 112 -21.21 -7.46 5.78
C LYS A 112 -21.99 -7.69 4.48
N ASP A 113 -23.17 -7.09 4.36
CA ASP A 113 -23.98 -7.17 3.15
C ASP A 113 -23.27 -6.49 1.96
N MET A 114 -22.72 -5.28 2.16
CA MET A 114 -21.97 -4.55 1.14
C MET A 114 -20.73 -5.32 0.68
N LEU A 115 -19.98 -5.95 1.58
CA LEU A 115 -18.84 -6.81 1.22
C LEU A 115 -19.25 -8.06 0.45
N SER A 116 -20.49 -8.52 0.62
CA SER A 116 -21.03 -9.64 -0.14
C SER A 116 -21.53 -9.21 -1.51
N PHE A 117 -22.04 -7.97 -1.61
CA PHE A 117 -22.56 -7.37 -2.83
C PHE A 117 -21.45 -6.89 -3.78
N PHE A 118 -20.50 -6.12 -3.26
CA PHE A 118 -19.34 -5.60 -3.99
C PHE A 118 -18.16 -6.57 -3.89
N ASN A 119 -18.27 -7.74 -4.52
CA ASN A 119 -17.29 -8.81 -4.40
C ASN A 119 -16.56 -9.17 -5.71
N ASN A 120 -16.91 -8.53 -6.82
CA ASN A 120 -16.43 -8.86 -8.16
C ASN A 120 -16.08 -7.58 -8.93
N GLU A 121 -14.81 -7.42 -9.25
CA GLU A 121 -14.26 -6.26 -9.95
C GLU A 121 -14.80 -6.06 -11.38
N THR A 122 -15.32 -7.12 -12.01
CA THR A 122 -15.84 -7.09 -13.41
C THR A 122 -17.35 -6.89 -13.52
N ASP A 123 -18.05 -6.79 -12.38
CA ASP A 123 -19.50 -6.64 -12.30
C ASP A 123 -19.85 -5.34 -11.56
N LYS A 124 -20.38 -5.42 -10.33
CA LYS A 124 -20.74 -4.25 -9.51
C LYS A 124 -19.53 -3.62 -8.80
N GLY A 125 -18.33 -4.14 -9.04
CA GLY A 125 -17.09 -3.71 -8.41
C GLY A 125 -16.75 -4.50 -7.14
N LYS A 126 -15.49 -4.39 -6.71
CA LYS A 126 -14.96 -5.11 -5.54
C LYS A 126 -14.54 -4.15 -4.44
N LEU A 127 -15.12 -4.32 -3.25
CA LEU A 127 -14.97 -3.43 -2.10
C LEU A 127 -13.82 -3.85 -1.17
N TYR A 128 -12.93 -2.90 -0.89
CA TYR A 128 -11.85 -3.00 0.08
C TYR A 128 -12.02 -1.95 1.17
N ILE A 129 -11.76 -2.37 2.42
CA ILE A 129 -11.99 -1.53 3.59
C ILE A 129 -10.67 -1.23 4.31
N SER A 130 -10.43 0.06 4.59
CA SER A 130 -9.34 0.50 5.46
C SER A 130 -9.85 0.61 6.90
N TYR A 131 -9.10 0.05 7.84
CA TYR A 131 -9.44 -0.01 9.27
C TYR A 131 -8.52 0.89 10.09
N PRO A 132 -9.04 1.95 10.74
CA PRO A 132 -10.39 2.51 10.57
C PRO A 132 -10.53 3.39 9.33
N MET A 133 -9.43 3.90 8.76
CA MET A 133 -9.46 4.83 7.62
C MET A 133 -8.16 4.81 6.84
N VAL A 134 -8.11 5.49 5.69
CA VAL A 134 -6.99 5.49 4.75
C VAL A 134 -5.62 5.74 5.40
N GLU A 135 -5.55 6.58 6.43
CA GLU A 135 -4.29 6.85 7.16
C GLU A 135 -3.70 5.61 7.86
N ALA A 136 -4.45 4.51 7.98
CA ALA A 136 -3.93 3.22 8.44
C ALA A 136 -2.71 2.76 7.68
N ILE A 137 -2.58 3.12 6.39
CA ILE A 137 -1.43 2.74 5.56
C ILE A 137 -0.10 3.19 6.17
N ARG A 138 -0.08 4.35 6.85
CA ARG A 138 1.12 4.95 7.43
C ARG A 138 1.17 4.89 8.96
N HIS A 139 0.17 4.29 9.59
CA HIS A 139 0.08 4.25 11.06
C HIS A 139 0.98 3.15 11.62
N ILE A 140 2.27 3.45 11.66
CA ILE A 140 3.32 2.62 12.25
C ILE A 140 4.09 3.51 13.21
N ILE A 141 4.20 3.10 14.48
CA ILE A 141 4.66 4.00 15.56
C ILE A 141 6.17 3.89 15.77
N LYS A 142 6.66 2.68 16.07
CA LYS A 142 8.08 2.45 16.41
C LYS A 142 8.77 1.54 15.41
N SER A 143 8.17 0.39 15.13
CA SER A 143 8.71 -0.62 14.22
C SER A 143 7.57 -1.34 13.49
N TYR A 144 7.94 -2.08 12.44
CA TYR A 144 7.03 -2.97 11.74
C TYR A 144 6.63 -4.19 12.59
N ASP A 145 7.43 -4.58 13.59
CA ASP A 145 7.10 -5.68 14.50
C ASP A 145 5.97 -5.28 15.46
N ASP A 146 6.01 -4.05 15.98
CA ASP A 146 4.99 -3.51 16.88
C ASP A 146 3.63 -3.31 16.16
N PHE A 147 3.65 -3.26 14.82
CA PHE A 147 2.45 -3.07 14.02
C PHE A 147 1.42 -4.19 14.23
N LYS A 148 1.89 -5.41 14.55
CA LYS A 148 1.05 -6.59 14.86
C LYS A 148 -0.08 -6.27 15.84
N ASP A 149 0.26 -5.62 16.95
CA ASP A 149 -0.66 -5.39 18.08
C ASP A 149 -1.35 -4.03 18.02
N LEU A 150 -1.03 -3.21 17.02
CA LEU A 150 -1.60 -1.87 16.88
C LEU A 150 -3.10 -1.93 16.61
N LYS A 151 -3.88 -1.35 17.53
CA LYS A 151 -5.33 -1.28 17.46
C LYS A 151 -5.82 0.08 17.93
N VAL A 152 -6.97 0.49 17.45
CA VAL A 152 -7.57 1.79 17.78
C VAL A 152 -9.07 1.66 18.02
N LYS A 153 -9.62 2.56 18.83
CA LYS A 153 -11.07 2.63 19.06
C LYS A 153 -11.77 3.04 17.77
N CYS A 154 -12.93 2.45 17.51
CA CYS A 154 -13.60 2.58 16.20
C CYS A 154 -15.04 3.08 16.25
N LYS A 155 -15.72 3.01 17.41
CA LYS A 155 -17.14 3.40 17.52
C LYS A 155 -17.38 4.81 18.05
N GLY A 156 -16.37 5.46 18.63
CA GLY A 156 -16.47 6.86 19.09
C GLY A 156 -17.73 7.14 19.92
N LYS A 157 -18.54 8.12 19.48
CA LYS A 157 -19.81 8.50 20.10
C LYS A 157 -20.88 7.40 20.05
N ASN A 158 -20.79 6.49 19.08
CA ASN A 158 -21.73 5.39 18.82
C ASN A 158 -21.32 4.09 19.52
N CYS A 159 -20.45 4.17 20.53
CA CYS A 159 -20.13 3.02 21.37
C CYS A 159 -21.36 2.53 22.14
N GLN A 160 -21.80 1.30 21.87
CA GLN A 160 -22.96 0.68 22.53
C GLN A 160 -22.84 0.57 24.07
N TYR A 161 -21.62 0.64 24.61
CA TYR A 161 -21.36 0.54 26.05
C TYR A 161 -21.14 1.89 26.73
N LYS A 162 -21.35 3.00 26.00
CA LYS A 162 -21.03 4.37 26.43
C LYS A 162 -21.51 4.69 27.85
N GLU A 163 -22.78 4.40 28.17
CA GLU A 163 -23.40 4.71 29.47
C GLU A 163 -22.82 3.90 30.64
N THR A 164 -22.26 2.73 30.35
CA THR A 164 -21.68 1.83 31.37
C THR A 164 -20.15 1.89 31.40
N CYS A 165 -19.54 2.71 30.54
CA CYS A 165 -18.11 2.77 30.35
C CYS A 165 -17.46 3.74 31.36
N LYS A 166 -16.61 3.20 32.25
CA LYS A 166 -15.85 4.01 33.21
C LYS A 166 -14.92 5.03 32.55
N GLU A 167 -14.49 4.77 31.31
CA GLU A 167 -13.58 5.62 30.54
C GLU A 167 -14.31 6.53 29.54
N GLN A 168 -15.64 6.68 29.63
CA GLN A 168 -16.44 7.44 28.66
C GLN A 168 -15.85 8.82 28.35
N ILE A 169 -15.54 9.61 29.39
CA ILE A 169 -14.99 10.97 29.26
C ILE A 169 -13.66 10.96 28.48
N THR A 170 -12.81 9.96 28.71
CA THR A 170 -11.54 9.81 28.00
C THR A 170 -11.78 9.43 26.55
N CYS A 171 -12.67 8.46 26.29
CA CYS A 171 -13.03 8.02 24.94
C CYS A 171 -13.62 9.16 24.09
N GLU A 172 -14.47 10.00 24.66
CA GLU A 172 -15.10 11.14 23.96
C GLU A 172 -14.11 12.25 23.61
N LYS A 173 -13.00 12.34 24.36
CA LYS A 173 -11.93 13.32 24.13
C LYS A 173 -10.81 12.80 23.24
N GLU A 174 -10.87 11.53 22.82
CA GLU A 174 -9.86 11.01 21.91
C GLU A 174 -9.86 11.80 20.60
N PRO A 175 -8.68 12.20 20.10
CA PRO A 175 -8.60 12.93 18.85
C PRO A 175 -9.09 12.04 17.69
N HIS A 176 -9.58 12.69 16.64
CA HIS A 176 -9.91 12.00 15.40
C HIS A 176 -8.70 11.17 14.92
N TYR A 177 -8.94 9.98 14.38
CA TYR A 177 -7.86 9.05 14.06
C TYR A 177 -6.79 9.67 13.13
N LYS A 178 -7.19 10.44 12.11
CA LYS A 178 -6.25 11.22 11.27
C LYS A 178 -5.26 12.08 12.07
N VAL A 179 -5.71 12.73 13.13
CA VAL A 179 -4.87 13.55 14.02
C VAL A 179 -3.95 12.65 14.83
N LYS A 180 -4.47 11.54 15.36
CA LYS A 180 -3.70 10.54 16.09
C LYS A 180 -2.58 9.93 15.23
N VAL A 181 -2.84 9.52 13.99
CA VAL A 181 -1.79 9.00 13.10
C VAL A 181 -0.73 10.07 12.82
N SER A 182 -1.12 11.33 12.74
CA SER A 182 -0.18 12.44 12.54
C SER A 182 0.71 12.70 13.75
N SER A 183 0.25 12.41 14.98
CA SER A 183 1.10 12.46 16.18
C SER A 183 1.96 11.22 16.35
N ASP A 184 1.40 10.04 16.06
CA ASP A 184 2.01 8.76 16.39
C ASP A 184 3.06 8.33 15.33
N SER A 185 2.86 8.71 14.06
CA SER A 185 3.67 8.26 12.91
C SER A 185 4.39 9.41 12.22
N LEU A 186 5.24 10.13 12.97
CA LEU A 186 5.97 11.32 12.51
C LEU A 186 6.87 11.05 11.29
N LEU A 187 7.58 9.92 11.27
CA LEU A 187 8.52 9.55 10.21
C LEU A 187 7.83 9.17 8.89
N LEU A 188 6.53 8.87 8.96
CA LEU A 188 5.71 8.44 7.84
C LEU A 188 4.65 9.50 7.47
N GLY A 189 4.82 10.76 7.87
CA GLY A 189 3.82 11.80 7.59
C GLY A 189 3.66 12.19 6.12
N ASP A 190 4.65 11.89 5.26
CA ASP A 190 4.72 12.40 3.88
C ASP A 190 5.01 11.28 2.87
N TYR A 191 3.94 10.82 2.21
CA TYR A 191 3.97 9.73 1.21
C TYR A 191 4.96 9.99 0.08
N SER A 192 5.15 11.26 -0.32
CA SER A 192 6.01 11.63 -1.45
C SER A 192 7.49 11.32 -1.22
N LYS A 193 7.89 11.17 0.04
CA LYS A 193 9.28 10.91 0.46
C LYS A 193 9.59 9.42 0.60
N TYR A 194 8.59 8.56 0.51
CA TYR A 194 8.80 7.13 0.72
C TYR A 194 9.63 6.56 -0.43
N ALA A 195 10.72 5.88 -0.07
CA ALA A 195 11.45 5.07 -1.02
C ALA A 195 10.65 3.79 -1.33
N LEU A 196 11.02 3.12 -2.42
CA LEU A 196 10.44 1.82 -2.79
C LEU A 196 10.52 0.82 -1.61
N ASP A 197 11.66 0.75 -0.91
CA ASP A 197 11.84 -0.16 0.22
C ASP A 197 10.90 0.17 1.39
N THR A 198 10.60 1.46 1.62
CA THR A 198 9.60 1.87 2.63
C THR A 198 8.22 1.35 2.26
N TRP A 199 7.82 1.48 0.99
CA TRP A 199 6.55 0.94 0.50
C TRP A 199 6.48 -0.58 0.63
N LYS A 200 7.55 -1.30 0.28
CA LYS A 200 7.62 -2.76 0.44
C LYS A 200 7.42 -3.17 1.90
N ASN A 201 8.14 -2.54 2.83
CA ASN A 201 8.02 -2.84 4.26
C ASN A 201 6.62 -2.53 4.81
N ILE A 202 6.00 -1.43 4.36
CA ILE A 202 4.61 -1.10 4.72
C ILE A 202 3.67 -2.19 4.22
N ILE A 203 3.75 -2.56 2.93
CA ILE A 203 2.88 -3.58 2.35
C ILE A 203 3.06 -4.92 3.08
N GLU A 204 4.30 -5.35 3.31
CA GLU A 204 4.60 -6.58 4.05
C GLU A 204 4.00 -6.57 5.46
N ALA A 205 4.18 -5.48 6.23
CA ALA A 205 3.65 -5.38 7.58
C ALA A 205 2.11 -5.46 7.62
N HIS A 206 1.42 -4.81 6.67
CA HIS A 206 -0.03 -4.91 6.53
C HIS A 206 -0.48 -6.33 6.16
N LEU A 207 0.24 -7.02 5.28
CA LEU A 207 -0.09 -8.40 4.90
C LEU A 207 0.18 -9.42 6.03
N CYS A 208 1.29 -9.29 6.75
CA CYS A 208 1.58 -10.08 7.95
C CYS A 208 0.50 -9.87 9.02
N LYS A 209 0.03 -8.64 9.19
CA LYS A 209 -1.05 -8.33 10.12
C LYS A 209 -2.40 -8.89 9.67
N MET A 210 -2.74 -8.77 8.39
CA MET A 210 -3.93 -9.40 7.83
C MET A 210 -3.92 -10.91 8.13
N ASN A 211 -2.79 -11.58 7.90
CA ASN A 211 -2.64 -13.00 8.20
C ASN A 211 -2.78 -13.29 9.71
N TYR A 212 -2.28 -12.42 10.58
CA TYR A 212 -2.47 -12.54 12.02
C TYR A 212 -3.93 -12.37 12.45
N ILE A 213 -4.64 -11.39 11.88
CA ILE A 213 -6.07 -11.17 12.13
C ILE A 213 -6.87 -12.39 11.69
N VAL A 214 -6.57 -12.98 10.54
CA VAL A 214 -7.37 -14.06 9.96
C VAL A 214 -7.01 -15.45 10.48
N ASN A 215 -5.71 -15.74 10.59
CA ASN A 215 -5.14 -17.08 10.83
C ASN A 215 -4.24 -17.15 12.08
N ASP A 216 -4.21 -16.10 12.91
CA ASP A 216 -3.43 -16.05 14.16
C ASP A 216 -1.90 -16.20 13.98
N THR A 217 -1.41 -16.01 12.76
CA THR A 217 0.01 -16.14 12.41
C THR A 217 0.55 -14.83 11.83
N TYR A 218 1.53 -14.20 12.49
CA TYR A 218 2.17 -12.96 12.04
C TYR A 218 3.35 -13.25 11.11
N THR A 219 3.03 -13.78 9.93
CA THR A 219 3.98 -14.04 8.85
C THR A 219 3.35 -13.65 7.52
N PHE A 220 4.16 -13.55 6.47
CA PHE A 220 3.64 -13.28 5.13
C PHE A 220 2.59 -14.34 4.74
N PRO A 221 1.40 -13.92 4.25
CA PRO A 221 0.33 -14.84 3.91
C PRO A 221 0.69 -15.73 2.71
N GLN A 222 0.34 -17.02 2.80
CA GLN A 222 0.48 -17.97 1.68
C GLN A 222 -0.77 -18.07 0.82
N LYS A 223 -1.88 -17.49 1.27
CA LYS A 223 -3.19 -17.53 0.61
C LYS A 223 -3.85 -16.16 0.66
N ILE A 224 -4.57 -15.83 -0.40
CA ILE A 224 -5.42 -14.64 -0.48
C ILE A 224 -6.62 -14.86 0.45
N GLU A 225 -6.97 -13.82 1.20
CA GLU A 225 -8.11 -13.83 2.12
C GLU A 225 -9.13 -12.80 1.66
N SER A 226 -10.42 -13.18 1.64
CA SER A 226 -11.47 -12.28 1.18
C SER A 226 -11.73 -11.16 2.19
N GLN A 227 -12.16 -9.99 1.69
CA GLN A 227 -12.53 -8.84 2.52
C GLN A 227 -13.63 -9.20 3.53
N HIS A 228 -14.61 -10.03 3.12
CA HIS A 228 -15.63 -10.56 4.03
C HIS A 228 -15.02 -11.36 5.20
N LYS A 229 -14.02 -12.21 4.96
CA LYS A 229 -13.36 -13.00 6.02
C LYS A 229 -12.54 -12.10 6.95
N ILE A 230 -11.81 -11.13 6.39
CA ILE A 230 -11.04 -10.14 7.16
C ILE A 230 -11.96 -9.34 8.08
N PHE A 231 -13.07 -8.84 7.55
CA PHE A 231 -14.07 -8.11 8.32
C PHE A 231 -14.70 -8.96 9.43
N THR A 232 -15.07 -10.21 9.12
CA THR A 232 -15.63 -11.14 10.11
C THR A 232 -14.64 -11.37 11.26
N LYS A 233 -13.35 -11.52 10.96
CA LYS A 233 -12.30 -11.70 11.98
C LYS A 233 -12.02 -10.41 12.78
N GLN A 234 -12.12 -9.23 12.15
CA GLN A 234 -12.09 -7.95 12.87
C GLN A 234 -13.26 -7.84 13.88
N LEU A 235 -14.46 -8.28 13.48
CA LEU A 235 -15.63 -8.32 14.35
C LEU A 235 -15.41 -9.24 15.55
N GLU A 236 -14.99 -10.47 15.29
CA GLU A 236 -14.76 -11.50 16.31
C GLU A 236 -13.65 -11.14 17.30
N LYS A 237 -12.54 -10.55 16.84
CA LYS A 237 -11.34 -10.32 17.67
C LYS A 237 -11.27 -8.96 18.34
N TYR A 238 -11.91 -7.93 17.78
CA TYR A 238 -11.69 -6.54 18.22
C TYR A 238 -12.97 -5.70 18.37
N ILE A 239 -13.93 -5.80 17.45
CA ILE A 239 -15.08 -4.89 17.45
C ILE A 239 -16.17 -5.35 18.43
N ASN A 240 -16.51 -6.64 18.48
CA ASN A 240 -17.58 -7.19 19.33
C ASN A 240 -17.13 -7.43 20.78
N HIS A 241 -16.42 -6.45 21.35
CA HIS A 241 -15.94 -6.47 22.74
C HIS A 241 -16.42 -5.24 23.50
N LYS A 242 -16.30 -5.28 24.84
CA LYS A 242 -16.73 -4.20 25.75
C LYS A 242 -16.12 -2.83 25.41
N CYS A 243 -14.93 -2.80 24.83
CA CYS A 243 -14.32 -1.60 24.25
C CYS A 243 -14.07 -1.87 22.76
N PRO A 244 -15.00 -1.50 21.86
CA PRO A 244 -14.87 -1.78 20.44
C PRO A 244 -13.64 -1.13 19.82
N MET A 245 -12.78 -1.95 19.24
CA MET A 245 -11.57 -1.54 18.54
C MET A 245 -11.50 -2.18 17.16
N VAL A 246 -10.61 -1.69 16.32
CA VAL A 246 -10.17 -2.36 15.09
C VAL A 246 -8.66 -2.56 15.12
N GLY A 247 -8.20 -3.70 14.61
CA GLY A 247 -6.81 -3.85 14.24
C GLY A 247 -6.52 -2.93 13.06
N VAL A 248 -5.55 -2.03 13.22
CA VAL A 248 -5.20 -1.07 12.15
C VAL A 248 -4.74 -1.83 10.90
N LEU A 249 -5.40 -1.61 9.76
CA LEU A 249 -5.12 -2.33 8.52
C LEU A 249 -5.52 -1.49 7.31
N SER A 250 -4.69 -1.39 6.28
CA SER A 250 -5.00 -0.62 5.06
C SER A 250 -5.53 -1.52 3.95
N ALA A 251 -6.48 -1.00 3.18
CA ALA A 251 -7.02 -1.66 2.00
C ALA A 251 -5.98 -1.87 0.87
N PHE A 252 -5.08 -0.90 0.67
CA PHE A 252 -4.16 -0.89 -0.49
C PHE A 252 -3.17 -2.08 -0.52
N PRO A 253 -2.47 -2.42 0.58
CA PRO A 253 -1.64 -3.62 0.62
C PRO A 253 -2.40 -4.91 0.29
N ILE A 254 -3.65 -5.00 0.74
CA ILE A 254 -4.49 -6.18 0.51
C ILE A 254 -4.92 -6.25 -0.95
N PHE A 255 -5.29 -5.13 -1.56
CA PHE A 255 -5.55 -5.03 -2.99
C PHE A 255 -4.34 -5.49 -3.81
N ILE A 256 -3.13 -5.01 -3.49
CA ILE A 256 -1.91 -5.42 -4.21
C ILE A 256 -1.71 -6.94 -4.13
N PHE A 257 -1.98 -7.54 -2.97
CA PHE A 257 -1.83 -8.97 -2.76
C PHE A 257 -2.91 -9.79 -3.49
N ASP A 258 -4.15 -9.32 -3.51
CA ASP A 258 -5.25 -9.94 -4.24
C ASP A 258 -5.04 -9.85 -5.76
N TYR A 259 -4.66 -8.66 -6.25
CA TYR A 259 -4.46 -8.38 -7.67
C TYR A 259 -3.29 -9.14 -8.30
N TYR A 260 -2.14 -9.17 -7.62
CA TYR A 260 -0.95 -9.85 -8.14
C TYR A 260 -0.88 -11.34 -7.73
N GLY A 261 -1.54 -11.72 -6.64
CA GLY A 261 -1.43 -13.03 -6.03
C GLY A 261 -0.10 -13.28 -5.33
N CYS A 262 -0.05 -14.35 -4.52
CA CYS A 262 1.03 -14.61 -3.57
C CYS A 262 2.43 -14.54 -4.21
N GLU A 263 2.67 -15.29 -5.29
CA GLU A 263 4.01 -15.41 -5.89
C GLU A 263 4.55 -14.09 -6.45
N LYS A 264 3.70 -13.32 -7.16
CA LYS A 264 4.13 -12.05 -7.75
C LYS A 264 4.31 -11.00 -6.67
N THR A 265 3.41 -10.93 -5.69
CA THR A 265 3.58 -10.00 -4.57
C THR A 265 4.84 -10.31 -3.78
N THR A 266 5.14 -11.58 -3.50
CA THR A 266 6.43 -11.95 -2.88
C THR A 266 7.60 -11.43 -3.71
N LYS A 267 7.62 -11.64 -5.04
CA LYS A 267 8.69 -11.12 -5.91
C LYS A 267 8.80 -9.58 -5.89
N ILE A 268 7.68 -8.87 -5.80
CA ILE A 268 7.65 -7.40 -5.69
C ILE A 268 8.26 -6.98 -4.35
N LEU A 269 7.89 -7.65 -3.26
CA LEU A 269 8.31 -7.28 -1.90
C LEU A 269 9.72 -7.75 -1.56
N THR A 270 10.17 -8.84 -2.18
CA THR A 270 11.55 -9.28 -2.09
C THR A 270 12.45 -8.09 -2.45
N PRO A 271 13.29 -7.63 -1.52
CA PRO A 271 14.22 -6.56 -1.82
C PRO A 271 15.07 -7.02 -3.01
N ILE A 272 15.40 -6.08 -3.90
CA ILE A 272 16.13 -6.39 -5.15
C ILE A 272 17.42 -7.18 -4.82
N THR A 273 17.90 -7.12 -3.57
CA THR A 273 18.98 -7.91 -2.96
C THR A 273 18.90 -9.43 -3.10
N GLU A 274 17.73 -10.11 -3.05
CA GLU A 274 17.73 -11.59 -3.12
C GLU A 274 18.00 -12.10 -4.55
N ASN A 275 17.71 -11.31 -5.59
CA ASN A 275 18.13 -11.56 -6.98
C ASN A 275 19.39 -10.77 -7.38
N ASN A 276 20.16 -10.30 -6.40
CA ASN A 276 21.32 -9.42 -6.61
C ASN A 276 22.58 -9.93 -5.90
N TYR A 277 22.47 -10.99 -5.12
CA TYR A 277 23.64 -11.72 -4.63
C TYR A 277 23.72 -13.12 -5.22
N ASP A 278 22.85 -13.44 -6.18
CA ASP A 278 23.05 -14.63 -6.98
C ASP A 278 24.39 -14.54 -7.72
N TYR A 279 24.99 -15.70 -7.95
CA TYR A 279 26.31 -15.82 -8.53
C TYR A 279 26.42 -15.07 -9.87
N ASN A 280 25.38 -15.10 -10.71
CA ASN A 280 25.42 -14.50 -12.04
C ASN A 280 25.41 -12.97 -11.97
N SER A 281 24.59 -12.38 -11.11
CA SER A 281 24.54 -10.93 -10.88
C SER A 281 25.87 -10.39 -10.33
N ILE A 282 26.51 -11.13 -9.42
CA ILE A 282 27.84 -10.77 -8.90
C ILE A 282 28.90 -10.86 -10.00
N GLN A 283 28.90 -11.93 -10.81
CA GLN A 283 29.84 -12.07 -11.92
C GLN A 283 29.66 -10.98 -12.98
N GLU A 284 28.43 -10.59 -13.31
CA GLU A 284 28.18 -9.48 -14.24
C GLU A 284 28.74 -8.17 -13.70
N LEU A 285 28.52 -7.88 -12.41
CA LEU A 285 29.01 -6.66 -11.77
C LEU A 285 30.54 -6.61 -11.69
N LEU A 286 31.18 -7.75 -11.40
CA LEU A 286 32.65 -7.87 -11.42
C LEU A 286 33.20 -7.69 -12.85
N SER A 287 32.57 -8.33 -13.85
CA SER A 287 32.96 -8.19 -15.25
C SER A 287 32.82 -6.75 -15.75
N TRP A 288 31.76 -6.06 -15.33
CA TRP A 288 31.60 -4.63 -15.58
C TRP A 288 32.74 -3.81 -14.97
N ALA A 289 33.07 -4.05 -13.69
CA ALA A 289 34.12 -3.31 -12.99
C ALA A 289 35.50 -3.51 -13.66
N GLU A 290 35.86 -4.75 -13.99
CA GLU A 290 37.08 -5.09 -14.73
C GLU A 290 37.14 -4.39 -16.11
N LYS A 291 36.01 -4.37 -16.82
CA LYS A 291 35.90 -3.71 -18.13
C LYS A 291 36.08 -2.19 -18.03
N ILE A 292 35.55 -1.57 -16.97
CA ILE A 292 35.70 -0.13 -16.71
C ILE A 292 37.14 0.21 -16.35
N ILE A 293 37.81 -0.59 -15.51
CA ILE A 293 39.23 -0.45 -15.18
C ILE A 293 40.07 -0.53 -16.46
N LYS A 294 39.88 -1.61 -17.24
CA LYS A 294 40.64 -1.85 -18.48
C LYS A 294 40.49 -0.73 -19.51
N LYS A 295 39.29 -0.16 -19.62
CA LYS A 295 38.99 0.93 -20.56
C LYS A 295 39.32 2.32 -20.01
N LYS A 296 39.77 2.43 -18.76
CA LYS A 296 39.97 3.69 -18.03
C LYS A 296 38.75 4.63 -18.11
N ARG A 297 37.54 4.06 -18.10
CA ARG A 297 36.27 4.80 -18.21
C ARG A 297 35.71 5.16 -16.84
N TYR A 298 36.50 5.93 -16.10
CA TYR A 298 36.12 6.47 -14.79
C TYR A 298 36.84 7.82 -14.57
N PRO A 299 36.30 8.69 -13.70
CA PRO A 299 36.92 9.96 -13.35
C PRO A 299 38.36 9.76 -12.83
N GLN A 300 39.30 10.56 -13.34
CA GLN A 300 40.70 10.56 -12.88
C GLN A 300 40.94 11.52 -11.72
N GLU A 301 39.91 12.28 -11.34
CA GLU A 301 39.89 13.21 -10.21
C GLU A 301 39.01 12.67 -9.09
N GLU A 302 39.02 13.36 -7.95
CA GLU A 302 38.19 12.99 -6.79
C GLU A 302 36.71 12.89 -7.16
N PHE A 303 36.10 11.77 -6.78
CA PHE A 303 34.74 11.45 -7.15
C PHE A 303 33.84 11.32 -5.93
N LYS A 304 32.84 12.19 -5.81
CA LYS A 304 31.88 12.15 -4.70
C LYS A 304 30.82 11.07 -4.91
N LEU A 305 31.01 9.92 -4.25
CA LEU A 305 30.08 8.79 -4.33
C LEU A 305 28.78 9.05 -3.57
N ASN A 306 28.80 9.64 -2.38
CA ASN A 306 27.59 10.04 -1.66
C ASN A 306 27.89 11.19 -0.68
N GLN A 307 26.95 11.53 0.23
CA GLN A 307 27.14 12.61 1.18
C GLN A 307 28.30 12.37 2.16
N TYR A 308 28.68 11.10 2.36
CA TYR A 308 29.65 10.64 3.35
C TYR A 308 30.90 9.99 2.74
N THR A 309 30.95 9.81 1.42
CA THR A 309 32.02 9.07 0.73
C THR A 309 32.52 9.84 -0.49
N THR A 310 33.81 10.18 -0.44
CA THR A 310 34.57 10.72 -1.58
C THR A 310 35.67 9.73 -1.93
N ILE A 311 35.71 9.33 -3.19
CA ILE A 311 36.69 8.39 -3.74
C ILE A 311 37.83 9.22 -4.34
N ILE A 312 39.02 9.09 -3.77
CA ILE A 312 40.22 9.84 -4.19
C ILE A 312 40.77 9.28 -5.52
N ASP A 313 40.78 7.95 -5.67
CA ASP A 313 41.23 7.25 -6.86
C ASP A 313 40.21 6.16 -7.22
N CYS A 314 39.41 6.40 -8.25
CA CYS A 314 38.37 5.48 -8.70
C CYS A 314 38.94 4.15 -9.19
N GLY A 315 40.13 4.14 -9.78
CA GLY A 315 40.78 2.93 -10.28
C GLY A 315 41.15 1.99 -9.13
N LYS A 316 41.92 2.52 -8.17
CA LYS A 316 42.31 1.76 -6.97
C LYS A 316 41.13 1.34 -6.12
N HIS A 317 40.09 2.18 -6.04
CA HIS A 317 38.88 1.85 -5.29
C HIS A 317 38.11 0.69 -5.94
N LEU A 318 37.97 0.66 -7.27
CA LEU A 318 37.38 -0.46 -7.99
C LEU A 318 38.20 -1.75 -7.81
N GLU A 319 39.53 -1.68 -7.90
CA GLU A 319 40.42 -2.83 -7.66
C GLU A 319 40.27 -3.40 -6.25
N ALA A 320 40.20 -2.53 -5.24
CA ALA A 320 40.00 -2.94 -3.85
C ALA A 320 38.62 -3.61 -3.63
N MET A 321 37.56 -3.08 -4.26
CA MET A 321 36.23 -3.67 -4.19
C MET A 321 36.17 -5.05 -4.87
N ILE A 322 36.78 -5.19 -6.06
CA ILE A 322 36.89 -6.49 -6.75
C ILE A 322 37.63 -7.49 -5.86
N SER A 323 38.78 -7.10 -5.30
CA SER A 323 39.58 -7.97 -4.41
C SER A 323 38.80 -8.41 -3.17
N THR A 324 38.05 -7.50 -2.56
CA THR A 324 37.25 -7.80 -1.35
C THR A 324 36.15 -8.81 -1.66
N ILE A 325 35.47 -8.67 -2.81
CA ILE A 325 34.42 -9.58 -3.24
C ILE A 325 35.01 -10.94 -3.66
N THR A 326 36.16 -10.98 -4.32
CA THR A 326 36.78 -12.23 -4.79
C THR A 326 37.42 -13.06 -3.67
N GLN A 327 38.01 -12.41 -2.67
CA GLN A 327 38.67 -13.08 -1.53
C GLN A 327 37.68 -13.64 -0.50
N ASN A 328 36.49 -13.03 -0.38
CA ASN A 328 35.52 -13.41 0.65
C ASN A 328 34.33 -14.23 0.10
N ARG A 329 34.46 -14.84 -1.10
CA ARG A 329 33.38 -15.57 -1.81
C ARG A 329 32.68 -16.64 -0.97
N GLU A 330 33.36 -17.22 0.01
CA GLU A 330 32.81 -18.28 0.88
C GLU A 330 31.95 -17.74 2.03
N ASN A 331 31.98 -16.43 2.31
CA ASN A 331 31.15 -15.80 3.35
C ASN A 331 30.43 -14.53 2.84
N PRO A 332 29.22 -14.69 2.27
CA PRO A 332 28.49 -13.62 1.58
C PRO A 332 28.23 -12.37 2.39
N THR A 333 27.97 -12.50 3.69
CA THR A 333 27.66 -11.37 4.58
C THR A 333 28.82 -10.38 4.72
N ILE A 334 30.07 -10.82 4.49
CA ILE A 334 31.27 -9.98 4.61
C ILE A 334 31.37 -8.97 3.46
N TYR A 335 30.90 -9.30 2.26
CA TYR A 335 31.10 -8.46 1.06
C TYR A 335 29.82 -7.80 0.51
N TYR A 336 28.66 -8.01 1.14
CA TYR A 336 27.39 -7.40 0.72
C TYR A 336 27.42 -5.86 0.74
N HIS A 337 28.06 -5.27 1.76
CA HIS A 337 28.24 -3.82 1.80
C HIS A 337 29.09 -3.32 0.62
N THR A 338 30.15 -4.04 0.27
CA THR A 338 31.05 -3.75 -0.86
C THR A 338 30.30 -3.83 -2.20
N ILE A 339 29.45 -4.84 -2.38
CA ILE A 339 28.62 -4.97 -3.59
C ILE A 339 27.64 -3.80 -3.72
N ASN A 340 27.01 -3.37 -2.62
CA ASN A 340 26.10 -2.24 -2.63
C ASN A 340 26.81 -0.93 -3.02
N GLN A 341 28.01 -0.70 -2.48
CA GLN A 341 28.85 0.44 -2.87
C GLN A 341 29.25 0.37 -4.35
N LEU A 342 29.64 -0.81 -4.85
CA LEU A 342 30.03 -1.01 -6.25
C LEU A 342 28.85 -0.74 -7.22
N ARG A 343 27.62 -1.14 -6.85
CA ARG A 343 26.41 -0.83 -7.62
C ARG A 343 26.05 0.65 -7.61
N GLU A 344 26.21 1.32 -6.48
CA GLU A 344 26.00 2.76 -6.39
C GLU A 344 26.99 3.50 -7.29
N LEU A 345 28.25 3.07 -7.28
CA LEU A 345 29.28 3.61 -8.18
C LEU A 345 28.94 3.35 -9.65
N ARG A 346 28.50 2.14 -10.02
CA ARG A 346 28.04 1.81 -11.38
C ARG A 346 26.94 2.75 -11.85
N ARG A 347 25.88 2.92 -11.05
CA ARG A 347 24.75 3.80 -11.38
C ARG A 347 25.20 5.24 -11.61
N LYS A 348 26.10 5.76 -10.79
CA LYS A 348 26.60 7.13 -10.95
C LYS A 348 27.50 7.30 -12.17
N LEU A 349 28.38 6.32 -12.45
CA LEU A 349 29.23 6.35 -13.64
C LEU A 349 28.41 6.24 -14.92
N GLU A 350 27.44 5.32 -14.97
CA GLU A 350 26.51 5.22 -16.10
C GLU A 350 25.72 6.52 -16.28
N GLY A 351 25.23 7.14 -15.20
CA GLY A 351 24.56 8.44 -15.24
C GLY A 351 25.42 9.60 -15.76
N LEU A 352 26.75 9.52 -15.66
CA LEU A 352 27.68 10.50 -16.24
C LEU A 352 27.92 10.27 -17.73
N TYR A 353 28.01 9.00 -18.17
CA TYR A 353 28.29 8.67 -19.57
C TYR A 353 27.05 8.67 -20.47
N TYR A 354 25.84 8.49 -19.92
CA TYR A 354 24.57 8.56 -20.66
C TYR A 354 23.96 9.98 -20.74
N LYS A 355 24.68 11.01 -20.30
CA LYS A 355 24.31 12.44 -20.44
C LYS A 355 25.06 13.18 -21.56
N VAL A 356 25.48 12.48 -22.62
CA VAL A 356 25.91 13.11 -23.87
C VAL A 356 24.81 12.87 -24.92
N PRO A 357 24.01 13.89 -25.30
CA PRO A 357 23.17 13.78 -26.48
C PRO A 357 24.08 13.56 -27.69
N GLU A 358 23.76 12.57 -28.51
CA GLU A 358 24.24 12.51 -29.90
C GLU A 358 23.74 13.78 -30.62
N GLN A 359 24.56 14.84 -30.58
CA GLN A 359 24.55 15.86 -31.61
C GLN A 359 25.65 15.51 -32.60
N LYS A 360 25.23 14.88 -33.71
CA LYS A 360 25.69 15.23 -35.05
C LYS A 360 24.69 14.75 -36.09
#